data_AF-A0A8H4NDY6-F1
#
_entry.id   AF-A0A8H4NDY6-F1
#
_cell.length_a   1.000
_cell.length_b   1.000
_cell.length_c   1.000
_cell.angle_alpha   90.00
_cell.angle_beta   90.00
_cell.angle_gamma   90.00
#
_symmetry.space_group_name_H-M   'P 1'
#
loop_
_entity.id
_entity.type
_entity.pdbx_description
1 polymer ?
#
loop_
_entity_poly.entity_id
_entity_poly.type
_entity_poly.pdbx_seq_one_letter_code
_entity_poly.pdbx_strand_id
1 'polypeptide(L)'
;MDPKNDAPTHGAVVDIGGSNMYDGVGKRLQEALTAPYSPTSKPTLPDELLYDDVGLPIWNQIIFTPEFYQTHDEIALFDEHGADVAARCPAGVTIIDLGAGLVNPLLPRPLPTLNEWWL
;
A
#
# COMPACT_ATOMS: atom_id res chain seq x y z
N MET A 1 -11.70 -24.26 26.40
CA MET A 1 -10.59 -23.76 25.57
C MET A 1 -11.22 -22.80 24.58
N ASP A 2 -11.04 -21.50 24.80
CA ASP A 2 -11.66 -20.45 23.99
C ASP A 2 -10.91 -20.25 22.68
N PRO A 3 -11.56 -20.36 21.51
CA PRO A 3 -10.90 -20.26 20.20
C PRO A 3 -10.80 -18.81 19.69
N LYS A 4 -10.62 -17.82 20.58
CA LYS A 4 -10.69 -16.39 20.21
C LYS A 4 -9.55 -15.56 20.81
N ASN A 5 -8.30 -15.93 20.55
CA ASN A 5 -7.19 -15.04 20.88
C ASN A 5 -6.00 -15.16 19.91
N ASP A 6 -6.27 -15.24 18.62
CA ASP A 6 -5.23 -15.15 17.57
C ASP A 6 -5.15 -13.72 17.02
N ALA A 7 -5.21 -12.71 17.89
CA ALA A 7 -4.95 -11.35 17.46
C ALA A 7 -3.46 -11.22 17.09
N PRO A 8 -3.12 -10.57 15.96
CA PRO A 8 -1.73 -10.31 15.60
C PRO A 8 -1.02 -9.60 16.77
N THR A 9 0.13 -10.12 17.19
CA THR A 9 0.95 -9.43 18.19
C THR A 9 1.59 -8.19 17.56
N HIS A 10 1.88 -7.16 18.36
CA HIS A 10 2.53 -5.95 17.86
C HIS A 10 3.85 -6.31 17.16
N GLY A 11 4.02 -5.87 15.91
CA GLY A 11 5.17 -6.21 15.06
C GLY A 11 5.07 -7.56 14.34
N ALA A 12 4.00 -8.32 14.52
CA ALA A 12 3.77 -9.54 13.75
C ALA A 12 3.42 -9.20 12.29
N VAL A 13 4.12 -9.84 11.37
CA VAL A 13 3.72 -9.86 9.95
C VAL A 13 2.75 -11.02 9.78
N VAL A 14 1.51 -10.71 9.43
CA VAL A 14 0.47 -11.71 9.14
C VAL A 14 0.24 -11.73 7.65
N ASP A 15 0.47 -12.89 7.03
CA ASP A 15 0.17 -13.11 5.63
C ASP A 15 -1.36 -13.27 5.44
N ILE A 16 -2.03 -12.19 5.03
CA ILE A 16 -3.49 -12.15 4.82
C ILE A 16 -3.92 -12.63 3.43
N GLY A 17 -2.98 -12.73 2.48
CA GLY A 17 -3.20 -13.10 1.08
C GLY A 17 -2.54 -14.43 0.69
N GLY A 18 -1.78 -15.00 1.61
CA GLY A 18 -1.29 -16.36 1.62
C GLY A 18 -0.34 -16.68 0.49
N SER A 19 0.80 -15.98 0.32
CA SER A 19 1.94 -16.36 -0.55
C SER A 19 1.65 -16.68 -2.04
N ASN A 20 0.38 -16.73 -2.45
CA ASN A 20 -0.17 -17.08 -3.76
C ASN A 20 -0.15 -15.88 -4.70
N MET A 21 0.12 -14.68 -4.18
CA MET A 21 0.27 -13.47 -4.98
C MET A 21 1.42 -13.64 -5.98
N TYR A 22 2.55 -14.20 -5.55
CA TYR A 22 3.70 -14.43 -6.42
C TYR A 22 3.38 -15.44 -7.54
N ASP A 23 2.73 -16.55 -7.20
CA ASP A 23 2.30 -17.56 -8.18
C ASP A 23 1.27 -16.98 -9.17
N GLY A 24 0.35 -16.12 -8.67
CA GLY A 24 -0.65 -15.44 -9.47
C GLY A 24 -0.06 -14.40 -10.43
N VAL A 25 0.91 -13.61 -9.98
CA VAL A 25 1.65 -12.65 -10.82
C VAL A 25 2.46 -13.40 -11.88
N GLY A 26 3.19 -14.45 -11.50
CA GLY A 26 3.99 -15.26 -12.42
C GLY A 26 3.14 -15.88 -13.54
N LYS A 27 1.98 -16.46 -13.18
CA LYS A 27 1.03 -16.99 -14.16
C LYS A 27 0.52 -15.93 -15.12
N ARG A 28 0.06 -14.77 -14.63
CA ARG A 28 -0.42 -13.67 -15.48
C ARG A 28 0.67 -13.11 -16.39
N LEU A 29 1.91 -13.03 -15.89
CA LEU A 29 3.06 -12.62 -16.70
C LEU A 29 3.33 -13.64 -17.81
N GLN A 30 3.33 -14.95 -17.50
CA GLN A 30 3.52 -15.99 -18.51
C GLN A 30 2.44 -15.94 -19.58
N GLU A 31 1.16 -15.79 -19.20
CA GLU A 31 0.04 -15.60 -20.12
C GLU A 31 0.27 -14.35 -21.00
N ALA A 32 0.66 -13.22 -20.39
CA ALA A 32 0.96 -11.99 -21.10
C ALA A 32 2.17 -12.08 -22.04
N LEU A 33 3.15 -12.94 -21.79
CA LEU A 33 4.31 -13.11 -22.67
C LEU A 33 4.07 -14.12 -23.81
N THR A 34 3.11 -15.02 -23.65
CA THR A 34 2.86 -16.13 -24.59
C THR A 34 1.62 -15.96 -25.45
N ALA A 35 0.72 -15.03 -25.10
CA ALA A 35 -0.49 -14.78 -25.87
C ALA A 35 -0.20 -14.21 -27.28
N PRO A 36 -1.06 -14.50 -28.27
CA PRO A 36 -0.94 -13.92 -29.59
C PRO A 36 -1.35 -12.44 -29.58
N TYR A 37 -0.46 -11.57 -30.06
CA TYR A 37 -0.68 -10.13 -30.13
C TYR A 37 -0.78 -9.62 -31.57
N SER A 38 -1.44 -8.48 -31.72
CA SER A 38 -1.55 -7.78 -32.99
C SER A 38 -1.30 -6.27 -32.78
N PRO A 39 -1.13 -5.48 -33.85
CA PRO A 39 -1.01 -4.03 -33.73
C PRO A 39 -2.18 -3.35 -33.00
N THR A 40 -3.36 -4.00 -32.97
CA THR A 40 -4.58 -3.52 -32.32
C THR A 40 -4.89 -4.19 -30.98
N SER A 41 -4.12 -5.22 -30.59
CA SER A 41 -4.25 -5.94 -29.32
C SER A 41 -2.87 -6.05 -28.68
N LYS A 42 -2.56 -5.09 -27.80
CA LYS A 42 -1.27 -5.01 -27.11
C LYS A 42 -1.31 -5.82 -25.81
N PRO A 43 -0.17 -6.37 -25.37
CA PRO A 43 -0.06 -6.98 -24.05
C PRO A 43 -0.31 -5.96 -22.94
N THR A 44 -0.92 -6.42 -21.85
CA THR A 44 -0.94 -5.72 -20.56
C THR A 44 -0.14 -6.56 -19.58
N LEU A 45 0.80 -5.93 -18.88
CA LEU A 45 1.59 -6.60 -17.83
C LEU A 45 0.92 -6.40 -16.46
N PRO A 46 1.09 -7.36 -15.52
CA PRO A 46 0.73 -7.16 -14.11
C PRO A 46 1.44 -5.92 -13.55
N ASP A 47 0.67 -5.00 -12.94
CA ASP A 47 1.18 -3.77 -12.35
C ASP A 47 1.93 -4.02 -11.04
N GLU A 48 1.71 -5.16 -10.38
CA GLU A 48 2.46 -5.57 -9.20
C GLU A 48 3.98 -5.69 -9.47
N LEU A 49 4.37 -5.88 -10.74
CA LEU A 49 5.77 -5.90 -11.17
C LEU A 49 6.46 -4.54 -11.05
N LEU A 50 5.72 -3.44 -10.86
CA LEU A 50 6.28 -2.09 -10.70
C LEU A 50 6.68 -1.78 -9.26
N TYR A 51 6.36 -2.63 -8.29
CA TYR A 51 6.53 -2.35 -6.87
C TYR A 51 7.58 -3.24 -6.20
N ASP A 52 8.66 -3.55 -6.91
CA ASP A 52 9.84 -4.21 -6.33
C ASP A 52 10.74 -3.21 -5.57
N ASP A 53 11.89 -3.70 -5.09
CA ASP A 53 12.87 -2.90 -4.33
C ASP A 53 13.43 -1.69 -5.12
N VAL A 54 13.28 -1.68 -6.45
CA VAL A 54 13.72 -0.58 -7.33
C VAL A 54 12.56 0.33 -7.69
N GLY A 55 11.41 -0.25 -8.02
CA GLY A 55 10.21 0.44 -8.46
C GLY A 55 9.52 1.22 -7.36
N LEU A 56 9.49 0.71 -6.12
CA LEU A 56 8.92 1.44 -4.98
C LEU A 56 9.64 2.78 -4.70
N PRO A 57 10.99 2.85 -4.64
CA PRO A 57 11.70 4.12 -4.55
C PRO A 57 11.45 5.10 -5.71
N ILE A 58 11.26 4.60 -6.93
CA ILE A 58 10.92 5.44 -8.09
C ILE A 58 9.50 5.99 -7.95
N TRP A 59 8.55 5.14 -7.59
CA TRP A 59 7.17 5.54 -7.31
C TRP A 59 7.11 6.61 -6.23
N ASN A 60 7.87 6.43 -5.15
CA ASN A 60 7.99 7.44 -4.09
C ASN A 60 8.46 8.80 -4.63
N GLN A 61 9.39 8.84 -5.59
CA GLN A 61 9.79 10.11 -6.22
C GLN A 61 8.68 10.70 -7.09
N ILE A 62 7.96 9.87 -7.84
CA ILE A 62 6.85 10.29 -8.72
C ILE A 62 5.74 10.96 -7.92
N ILE A 63 5.32 10.35 -6.80
CA ILE A 63 4.17 10.84 -6.04
C ILE A 63 4.44 12.15 -5.29
N PHE A 64 5.71 12.58 -5.20
CA PHE A 64 6.10 13.87 -4.62
C PHE A 64 6.46 14.92 -5.68
N THR A 65 6.24 14.66 -6.99
CA THR A 65 6.43 15.71 -7.99
C THR A 65 5.27 16.72 -7.95
N PRO A 66 5.48 17.99 -8.35
CA PRO A 66 4.41 19.00 -8.36
C PRO A 66 3.21 18.66 -9.25
N GLU A 67 3.42 17.83 -10.27
CA GLU A 67 2.39 17.39 -11.22
C GLU A 67 1.47 16.30 -10.63
N PHE A 68 1.96 15.53 -9.66
CA PHE A 68 1.23 14.44 -9.02
C PHE A 68 0.49 14.94 -7.77
N TYR A 69 -0.65 15.60 -7.98
CA TYR A 69 -1.39 16.25 -6.88
C TYR A 69 -1.94 15.27 -5.83
N GLN A 70 -2.23 14.02 -6.20
CA GLN A 70 -3.05 13.11 -5.39
C GLN A 70 -2.46 12.87 -3.99
N THR A 71 -1.14 12.66 -3.90
CA THR A 71 -0.47 12.44 -2.61
C THR A 71 -0.40 13.72 -1.78
N HIS A 72 -0.22 14.89 -2.40
CA HIS A 72 -0.21 16.16 -1.69
C HIS A 72 -1.59 16.50 -1.12
N ASP A 73 -2.64 16.31 -1.92
CA ASP A 73 -4.02 16.59 -1.53
C ASP A 73 -4.50 15.61 -0.45
N GLU A 74 -4.16 14.32 -0.55
CA GLU A 74 -4.48 13.33 0.49
C GLU A 74 -3.80 13.68 1.82
N ILE A 75 -2.51 14.04 1.78
CA ILE A 75 -1.79 14.53 2.97
C ILE A 75 -2.50 15.74 3.57
N ALA A 76 -2.86 16.74 2.76
CA ALA A 76 -3.53 17.95 3.23
C ALA A 76 -4.91 17.67 3.83
N LEU A 77 -5.67 16.73 3.25
CA LEU A 77 -6.96 16.30 3.79
C LEU A 77 -6.81 15.58 5.13
N PHE A 78 -5.79 14.74 5.28
CA PHE A 78 -5.49 14.17 6.58
C PHE A 78 -5.02 15.26 7.57
N ASP A 79 -4.21 16.25 7.15
CA ASP A 79 -3.75 17.41 7.95
C ASP A 79 -4.94 18.19 8.52
N GLU A 80 -5.99 18.35 7.73
CA GLU A 80 -7.18 19.09 8.13
C GLU A 80 -8.19 18.25 8.93
N HIS A 81 -8.39 16.98 8.59
CA HIS A 81 -9.55 16.19 9.06
C HIS A 81 -9.20 14.91 9.82
N GLY A 82 -7.91 14.57 9.97
CA GLY A 82 -7.46 13.32 10.60
C GLY A 82 -8.00 13.13 12.02
N ALA A 83 -7.99 14.18 12.83
CA ALA A 83 -8.52 14.15 14.20
C ALA A 83 -10.05 13.93 14.24
N ASP A 84 -10.80 14.49 13.28
CA ASP A 84 -12.25 14.31 13.19
C ASP A 84 -12.62 12.90 12.76
N VAL A 85 -11.84 12.30 11.85
CA VAL A 85 -11.95 10.88 11.51
C VAL A 85 -11.65 10.04 12.76
N ALA A 86 -10.62 10.40 13.50
CA ALA A 86 -10.22 9.70 14.72
C ALA A 86 -11.28 9.68 15.81
N ALA A 87 -11.89 10.84 16.06
CA ALA A 87 -12.94 10.99 17.07
C ALA A 87 -14.18 10.14 16.77
N ARG A 88 -14.38 9.69 15.53
CA ARG A 88 -15.49 8.81 15.12
C ARG A 88 -15.19 7.33 15.35
N CYS A 89 -13.92 6.97 15.56
CA CYS A 89 -13.52 5.61 15.84
C CYS A 89 -13.69 5.29 17.33
N PRO A 90 -14.46 4.25 17.71
CA PRO A 90 -14.55 3.84 19.10
C PRO A 90 -13.19 3.32 19.61
N ALA A 91 -12.97 3.40 20.92
CA ALA A 91 -11.77 2.83 21.53
C ALA A 91 -11.66 1.32 21.26
N GLY A 92 -10.44 0.84 21.02
CA GLY A 92 -10.15 -0.57 20.78
C GLY A 92 -10.40 -1.06 19.34
N VAL A 93 -10.52 -0.16 18.36
CA VAL A 93 -10.54 -0.54 16.94
C VAL A 93 -9.14 -0.87 16.41
N THR A 94 -9.10 -1.71 15.38
CA THR A 94 -7.90 -2.00 14.60
C THR A 94 -7.96 -1.26 13.28
N ILE A 95 -6.90 -0.50 12.96
CA ILE A 95 -6.72 0.11 11.64
C ILE A 95 -5.99 -0.88 10.74
N ILE A 96 -6.48 -1.04 9.52
CA ILE A 96 -5.88 -1.88 8.48
C ILE A 96 -5.52 -0.96 7.32
N ASP A 97 -4.22 -0.80 7.07
CA ASP A 97 -3.69 -0.05 5.92
C ASP A 97 -3.48 -1.01 4.73
N LEU A 98 -4.30 -0.85 3.69
CA LEU A 98 -4.26 -1.68 2.50
C LEU A 98 -3.41 -0.99 1.43
N GLY A 99 -2.22 -1.55 1.18
CA GLY A 99 -1.29 -0.97 0.22
C GLY A 99 -0.34 0.07 0.81
N ALA A 100 0.11 -0.14 2.06
CA ALA A 100 1.04 0.72 2.80
C ALA A 100 2.36 1.05 2.07
N GLY A 101 2.69 0.32 0.99
CA GLY A 101 3.81 0.61 0.10
C GLY A 101 5.15 0.64 0.82
N LEU A 102 5.96 1.67 0.54
CA LEU A 102 7.24 1.89 1.19
C LEU A 102 7.05 2.63 2.52
N VAL A 103 7.06 1.88 3.63
CA VAL A 103 7.11 2.45 4.98
C VAL A 103 8.58 2.71 5.36
N ASN A 104 9.21 3.70 4.73
CA ASN A 104 10.59 4.09 5.07
C ASN A 104 10.60 5.22 6.13
N PRO A 105 11.20 5.02 7.30
CA PRO A 105 11.33 6.07 8.32
C PRO A 105 12.24 7.25 7.92
N LEU A 106 12.87 7.22 6.73
CA LEU A 106 13.85 8.22 6.27
C LEU A 106 13.33 9.17 5.16
N LEU A 107 12.01 9.29 4.97
CA LEU A 107 11.47 10.31 4.06
C LEU A 107 11.88 11.72 4.53
N PRO A 108 12.24 12.65 3.61
CA PRO A 108 12.77 13.99 3.93
C PRO A 108 11.76 14.88 4.67
N ARG A 109 10.49 14.52 4.64
CA ARG A 109 9.50 14.86 5.66
C ARG A 109 9.07 13.52 6.27
N PRO A 110 9.22 13.27 7.57
CA PRO A 110 8.53 12.14 8.17
C PRO A 110 7.05 12.31 7.80
N LEU A 111 6.45 11.29 7.17
CA LEU A 111 4.99 11.22 7.20
C LEU A 111 4.65 11.34 8.69
N PRO A 112 3.79 12.30 9.08
CA PRO A 112 3.46 12.47 10.47
C PRO A 112 3.09 11.11 11.03
N THR A 113 3.87 10.69 12.03
CA THR A 113 3.82 9.31 12.48
C THR A 113 2.39 9.02 12.93
N LEU A 114 1.97 7.76 12.92
CA LEU A 114 0.65 7.37 13.47
C LEU A 114 0.44 7.88 14.92
N ASN A 115 1.47 8.39 15.60
CA ASN A 115 1.36 8.99 16.92
C ASN A 115 1.02 10.50 16.90
N GLU A 116 1.26 11.21 15.79
CA GLU A 116 1.06 12.67 15.70
C GLU A 116 -0.39 13.05 15.31
N TRP A 117 -1.15 12.09 14.80
CA TRP A 117 -2.56 12.25 14.42
C TRP A 117 -3.56 11.69 15.42
N TRP A 118 -3.08 10.82 16.32
CA TRP A 118 -3.93 9.92 17.10
C TRP A 118 -3.65 9.98 18.62
N LEU A 119 -2.99 11.05 19.09
CA LEU A 119 -2.86 11.42 20.51
C LEU A 119 -3.62 12.71 20.79
#